data_AF-H6C988-F1
#
_entry.id   AF-H6C988-F1
#
_cell.length_a   1.000
_cell.length_b   1.000
_cell.length_c   1.000
_cell.angle_alpha   90.00
_cell.angle_beta   90.00
_cell.angle_gamma   90.00
#
_symmetry.space_group_name_H-M   'P 1'
#
loop_
_entity.id
_entity.type
_entity.pdbx_description
1 polymer ?
#
loop_
_entity_poly.entity_id
_entity_poly.type
_entity_poly.pdbx_seq_one_letter_code
_entity_poly.pdbx_strand_id
1 'polypeptide(L)'
;MAPMAKIVLLFWLAVSLANMVQARWFERAWVQQDTISNPPMPPPYTPSMAATQDATVPTVPSSVLQHTTPPINLTFPSTNTTTSNSSHLHLHRRQCIWNEHTLQWDCDFRLPTMYELVSHYRDGHDAGRATRESSVWFYTNLPMQPAEERAQTFLNILGYLMRSGIDAYSVIDGTNRFWLRTQRNHITSHLAEYWAANAVLRPGEDAGNVFDWCYYQAAAAATLNPDAYLFTRSDQAWRWNSVWQWIEYPQLARNLDVQRIWRIDPRPESPSFCERRLLWSRERRDPLPPMPWVCPV
;
A
#
# COMPACT_ATOMS: atom_id res chain seq x y z
N MET A 1 -17.83 -48.17 12.36
CA MET A 1 -17.43 -46.91 11.70
C MET A 1 -15.93 -46.73 11.85
N ALA A 2 -15.22 -46.59 10.73
CA ALA A 2 -13.76 -46.71 10.67
C ALA A 2 -13.03 -45.52 11.33
N PRO A 3 -11.91 -45.77 12.04
CA PRO A 3 -11.13 -44.73 12.73
C PRO A 3 -10.64 -43.60 11.80
N MET A 4 -10.49 -43.86 10.50
CA MET A 4 -10.13 -42.82 9.51
C MET A 4 -11.18 -41.71 9.38
N ALA A 5 -12.48 -42.03 9.47
CA ALA A 5 -13.53 -41.01 9.32
C ALA A 5 -13.49 -39.97 10.46
N LYS A 6 -13.09 -40.38 11.67
CA LYS A 6 -12.92 -39.47 12.82
C LYS A 6 -11.72 -38.54 12.65
N ILE A 7 -10.60 -39.04 12.12
CA ILE A 7 -9.38 -38.24 11.90
C ILE A 7 -9.62 -37.17 10.83
N VAL A 8 -10.27 -37.54 9.71
CA VAL A 8 -10.61 -36.58 8.64
C VAL A 8 -11.55 -35.49 9.15
N LEU A 9 -12.55 -35.86 9.95
CA LEU A 9 -13.49 -34.90 10.53
C LEU A 9 -12.81 -33.94 11.52
N LEU A 10 -11.93 -34.45 12.39
CA LEU A 10 -11.19 -33.62 13.36
C LEU A 10 -10.22 -32.67 12.65
N PHE A 11 -9.56 -33.12 11.58
CA PHE A 11 -8.70 -32.26 10.77
C PHE A 11 -9.50 -31.14 10.10
N TRP A 12 -10.66 -31.46 9.50
CA TRP A 12 -11.55 -30.47 8.90
C TRP A 12 -12.07 -29.45 9.92
N LEU A 13 -12.45 -29.91 11.12
CA LEU A 13 -12.90 -29.04 12.20
C LEU A 13 -11.77 -28.13 12.69
N ALA A 14 -10.54 -28.64 12.83
CA ALA A 14 -9.39 -27.85 13.26
C ALA A 14 -9.03 -26.76 12.23
N VAL A 15 -9.02 -27.10 10.94
CA VAL A 15 -8.80 -26.12 9.86
C VAL A 15 -9.92 -25.08 9.84
N SER A 16 -11.18 -25.49 10.00
CA SER A 16 -12.32 -24.59 10.06
C SER A 16 -12.26 -23.65 11.27
N LEU A 17 -11.86 -24.16 12.45
CA LEU A 17 -11.71 -23.35 13.66
C LEU A 17 -10.56 -22.34 13.53
N ALA A 18 -9.42 -22.75 12.97
CA ALA A 18 -8.28 -21.88 12.71
C ALA A 18 -8.68 -20.75 11.73
N ASN A 19 -9.39 -21.09 10.66
CA ASN A 19 -9.93 -20.12 9.71
C ASN A 19 -10.94 -19.16 10.37
N MET A 20 -11.80 -19.64 11.27
CA MET A 20 -12.74 -18.78 12.00
C MET A 20 -12.06 -17.84 13.00
N VAL A 21 -11.03 -18.31 13.72
CA VAL A 21 -10.25 -17.47 14.64
C VAL A 21 -9.49 -16.41 13.87
N GLN A 22 -8.88 -16.80 12.74
CA GLN A 22 -8.20 -15.88 11.84
C GLN A 22 -9.20 -14.86 11.26
N ALA A 23 -10.38 -15.29 10.82
CA ALA A 23 -11.44 -14.42 10.32
C ALA A 23 -11.92 -13.40 11.37
N ARG A 24 -12.18 -13.82 12.62
CA ARG A 24 -12.57 -12.90 13.72
C ARG A 24 -11.47 -11.92 14.09
N TRP A 25 -10.21 -12.35 14.04
CA TRP A 25 -9.06 -11.46 14.25
C TRP A 25 -8.93 -10.44 13.12
N PHE A 26 -9.14 -10.88 11.87
CA PHE A 26 -9.19 -10.01 10.71
C PHE A 26 -10.34 -9.01 10.81
N GLU A 27 -11.51 -9.43 11.27
CA GLU A 27 -12.70 -8.60 11.45
C GLU A 27 -12.43 -7.41 12.39
N ARG A 28 -11.69 -7.61 13.50
CA ARG A 28 -11.29 -6.52 14.40
C ARG A 28 -10.26 -5.57 13.77
N ALA A 29 -9.26 -6.11 13.08
CA ALA A 29 -8.28 -5.28 12.37
C ALA A 29 -8.92 -4.45 11.25
N TRP A 30 -9.97 -5.00 10.63
CA TRP A 30 -10.75 -4.35 9.56
C TRP A 30 -11.75 -3.31 10.04
N VAL A 31 -12.45 -3.53 11.16
CA VAL A 31 -13.35 -2.51 11.75
C VAL A 31 -12.58 -1.23 12.07
N GLN A 32 -11.33 -1.34 12.49
CA GLN A 32 -10.47 -0.17 12.70
C GLN A 32 -10.15 0.56 11.37
N GLN A 33 -10.03 -0.18 10.26
CA GLN A 33 -9.80 0.37 8.93
C GLN A 33 -11.04 1.07 8.33
N ASP A 34 -12.28 0.76 8.75
CA ASP A 34 -13.49 1.48 8.29
C ASP A 34 -13.53 2.95 8.73
N THR A 35 -13.05 3.23 9.94
CA THR A 35 -12.93 4.60 10.45
C THR A 35 -11.85 5.39 9.71
N ILE A 36 -10.88 4.68 9.13
CA ILE A 36 -9.64 5.20 8.54
C ILE A 36 -9.69 5.23 7.00
N SER A 37 -10.51 4.41 6.36
CA SER A 37 -10.62 4.32 4.89
C SER A 37 -11.61 5.32 4.28
N ASN A 38 -12.38 6.01 5.13
CA ASN A 38 -13.08 7.24 4.76
C ASN A 38 -12.77 8.36 5.77
N PRO A 39 -11.50 8.73 6.01
CA PRO A 39 -11.23 9.96 6.72
C PRO A 39 -11.76 11.10 5.83
N PRO A 40 -12.27 12.20 6.40
CA PRO A 40 -12.58 13.38 5.60
C PRO A 40 -11.30 13.76 4.85
N MET A 41 -11.32 13.55 3.54
CA MET A 41 -10.19 13.88 2.68
C MET A 41 -9.94 15.39 2.84
N PRO A 42 -8.69 15.83 2.94
CA PRO A 42 -8.42 17.26 2.84
C PRO A 42 -9.00 17.71 1.50
N PRO A 43 -9.62 18.90 1.45
CA PRO A 43 -10.20 19.41 0.23
C PRO A 43 -9.16 19.32 -0.90
N PRO A 44 -9.57 18.92 -2.12
CA PRO A 44 -8.64 18.82 -3.23
C PRO A 44 -7.84 20.11 -3.31
N TYR A 45 -6.51 19.98 -3.34
CA TYR A 45 -5.62 21.11 -3.56
C TYR A 45 -6.06 21.75 -4.87
N THR A 46 -6.82 22.84 -4.76
CA THR A 46 -7.05 23.76 -5.84
C THR A 46 -5.78 24.59 -5.84
N PRO A 47 -4.87 24.42 -6.83
CA PRO A 47 -3.78 25.36 -6.96
C PRO A 47 -4.45 26.73 -7.05
N SER A 48 -4.08 27.64 -6.15
CA SER A 48 -4.47 29.03 -6.29
C SER A 48 -3.94 29.49 -7.64
N MET A 49 -4.77 29.43 -8.67
CA MET A 49 -4.53 30.11 -9.93
C MET A 49 -4.70 31.58 -9.61
N ALA A 50 -3.64 32.19 -9.07
CA ALA A 50 -3.48 33.62 -9.16
C ALA A 50 -3.56 33.95 -10.66
N ALA A 51 -4.69 34.53 -11.04
CA ALA A 51 -4.97 34.98 -12.38
C ALA A 51 -3.99 36.11 -12.72
N THR A 52 -2.91 35.78 -13.42
CA THR A 52 -2.16 36.78 -14.18
C THR A 52 -2.78 36.83 -15.57
N GLN A 53 -3.60 37.85 -15.80
CA GLN A 53 -4.12 38.21 -17.11
C GLN A 53 -3.00 38.69 -18.05
N ASP A 54 -3.22 38.41 -19.34
CA ASP A 54 -2.63 39.05 -20.52
C ASP A 54 -1.11 39.01 -20.72
N ALA A 55 -0.69 38.06 -21.55
CA ALA A 55 0.43 38.27 -22.46
C ALA A 55 0.15 37.59 -23.81
N THR A 56 0.06 38.42 -24.84
CA THR A 56 -0.02 38.12 -26.26
C THR A 56 1.03 37.11 -26.70
N VAL A 57 0.60 36.07 -27.41
CA VAL A 57 1.44 35.00 -27.99
C VAL A 57 2.05 35.48 -29.31
N PRO A 58 3.39 35.57 -29.45
CA PRO A 58 4.03 35.62 -30.75
C PRO A 58 4.26 34.20 -31.27
N THR A 59 3.82 33.95 -32.49
CA THR A 59 4.09 32.73 -33.26
C THR A 59 5.59 32.67 -33.58
N VAL A 60 6.28 31.61 -33.14
CA VAL A 60 7.68 31.32 -33.50
C VAL A 60 7.75 29.98 -34.24
N PRO A 61 8.57 29.86 -35.31
CA PRO A 61 8.56 28.69 -36.19
C PRO A 61 9.25 27.48 -35.55
N SER A 62 8.72 26.30 -35.86
CA SER A 62 9.28 25.00 -35.49
C SER A 62 10.66 24.77 -36.12
N SER A 63 11.71 24.84 -35.30
CA SER A 63 13.02 24.27 -35.60
C SER A 63 13.22 22.99 -34.78
N VAL A 64 13.39 21.88 -35.49
CA VAL A 64 13.67 20.54 -35.00
C VAL A 64 14.97 20.53 -34.20
N LEU A 65 14.90 20.20 -32.90
CA LEU A 65 16.05 19.93 -32.05
C LEU A 65 16.05 18.45 -31.70
N GLN A 66 16.94 17.70 -32.35
CA GLN A 66 17.27 16.33 -31.98
C GLN A 66 18.01 16.37 -30.63
N HIS A 67 17.37 15.85 -29.60
CA HIS A 67 17.98 15.67 -28.28
C HIS A 67 18.58 14.26 -28.21
N THR A 68 19.87 14.16 -28.50
CA THR A 68 20.69 12.99 -28.15
C THR A 68 21.08 13.10 -26.67
N THR A 69 20.40 12.34 -25.82
CA THR A 69 20.81 12.14 -24.42
C THR A 69 22.02 11.21 -24.36
N PRO A 70 23.16 11.62 -23.80
CA PRO A 70 24.27 10.70 -23.56
C PRO A 70 23.95 9.74 -22.40
N PRO A 71 24.53 8.52 -22.39
CA PRO A 71 24.35 7.57 -21.32
C PRO A 71 24.96 8.09 -20.00
N ILE A 72 24.16 8.13 -18.94
CA ILE A 72 24.60 8.42 -17.58
C ILE A 72 25.28 7.15 -17.04
N ASN A 73 26.62 7.12 -17.08
CA ASN A 73 27.41 6.14 -16.34
C ASN A 73 27.48 6.57 -14.87
N LEU A 74 26.73 5.88 -14.00
CA LEU A 74 26.85 5.99 -12.55
C LEU A 74 28.07 5.20 -12.07
N THR A 75 29.26 5.81 -12.16
CA THR A 75 30.45 5.32 -11.47
C THR A 75 30.41 5.81 -10.02
N PHE A 76 30.23 4.88 -9.08
CA PHE A 76 30.33 5.15 -7.66
C PHE A 76 31.81 5.36 -7.27
N PRO A 77 32.18 6.46 -6.59
CA PRO A 77 33.53 6.63 -6.11
C PRO A 77 33.80 5.68 -4.94
N SER A 78 34.72 4.75 -5.14
CA SER A 78 35.34 3.95 -4.08
C SER A 78 36.37 4.80 -3.34
N THR A 79 35.91 5.54 -2.34
CA THR A 79 36.80 6.27 -1.42
C THR A 79 37.32 5.33 -0.33
N ASN A 80 38.60 5.00 -0.44
CA ASN A 80 39.38 4.38 0.62
C ASN A 80 39.73 5.42 1.71
N THR A 81 39.47 5.02 2.96
CA THR A 81 40.13 5.39 4.22
C THR A 81 40.36 6.86 4.57
N THR A 82 39.61 7.35 5.56
CA THR A 82 40.22 8.13 6.66
C THR A 82 39.40 8.02 7.95
N THR A 83 40.13 7.81 9.03
CA THR A 83 39.72 7.64 10.43
C THR A 83 38.85 8.81 10.89
N SER A 84 37.55 8.57 11.09
CA SER A 84 36.64 9.54 11.70
C SER A 84 36.30 9.08 13.11
N ASN A 85 36.62 9.91 14.10
CA ASN A 85 35.94 9.92 15.39
C ASN A 85 34.44 10.00 15.13
N SER A 86 33.79 8.85 15.04
CA SER A 86 32.36 8.72 14.88
C SER A 86 31.73 9.16 16.20
N SER A 87 31.54 10.47 16.35
CA SER A 87 30.27 10.93 16.91
C SER A 87 29.23 10.21 16.08
N HIS A 88 28.74 9.08 16.59
CA HIS A 88 27.65 8.35 15.98
C HIS A 88 26.58 9.40 15.79
N LEU A 89 26.45 9.90 14.55
CA LEU A 89 25.18 10.32 14.03
C LEU A 89 24.36 9.06 14.21
N HIS A 90 23.75 8.94 15.39
CA HIS A 90 22.64 8.06 15.62
C HIS A 90 21.66 8.56 14.59
N LEU A 91 21.67 7.91 13.42
CA LEU A 91 20.59 7.96 12.47
C LEU A 91 19.40 7.55 13.33
N HIS A 92 18.67 8.55 13.82
CA HIS A 92 17.49 8.36 14.62
C HIS A 92 16.59 7.51 13.76
N ARG A 93 16.42 6.26 14.18
CA ARG A 93 15.69 5.29 13.40
C ARG A 93 14.22 5.73 13.43
N ARG A 94 13.67 6.11 12.28
CA ARG A 94 12.32 6.68 12.15
C ARG A 94 11.33 5.52 12.08
N GLN A 95 10.74 5.13 13.21
CA GLN A 95 9.75 4.05 13.38
C GLN A 95 9.84 3.42 14.76
N CYS A 96 8.84 2.59 15.09
CA CYS A 96 8.92 1.56 16.11
C CYS A 96 9.88 0.45 15.72
N ILE A 97 10.80 0.10 16.61
CA ILE A 97 11.78 -0.97 16.42
C ILE A 97 11.75 -1.93 17.59
N TRP A 98 11.75 -3.22 17.28
CA TRP A 98 11.79 -4.25 18.30
C TRP A 98 13.17 -4.29 18.95
N ASN A 99 13.20 -4.13 20.27
CA ASN A 99 14.40 -4.25 21.08
C ASN A 99 14.45 -5.64 21.70
N GLU A 100 15.38 -6.47 21.25
CA GLU A 100 15.52 -7.87 21.69
C GLU A 100 15.93 -7.99 23.17
N HIS A 101 16.56 -6.96 23.75
CA HIS A 101 16.99 -6.99 25.14
C HIS A 101 15.84 -6.66 26.11
N THR A 102 15.03 -5.66 25.77
CA THR A 102 13.89 -5.24 26.61
C THR A 102 12.60 -5.98 26.26
N LEU A 103 12.56 -6.65 25.11
CA LEU A 103 11.36 -7.26 24.51
C LEU A 103 10.22 -6.23 24.37
N GLN A 104 10.58 -5.00 24.00
CA GLN A 104 9.67 -3.88 23.81
C GLN A 104 9.90 -3.20 22.46
N TRP A 105 8.89 -2.49 21.98
CA TRP A 105 9.01 -1.63 20.82
C TRP A 105 9.48 -0.24 21.24
N ASP A 106 10.64 0.17 20.73
CA ASP A 106 11.18 1.52 20.90
C ASP A 106 10.73 2.36 19.71
N CYS A 107 9.84 3.33 19.93
CA CYS A 107 9.28 4.20 18.89
C CYS A 107 9.79 5.63 19.05
N ASP A 108 10.04 6.31 17.93
CA ASP A 108 10.25 7.76 17.88
C ASP A 108 9.00 8.50 17.38
N PHE A 109 9.04 9.84 17.43
CA PHE A 109 7.91 10.69 17.01
C PHE A 109 7.97 11.10 15.54
N ARG A 110 8.82 10.46 14.73
CA ARG A 110 8.91 10.76 13.30
C ARG A 110 8.07 9.75 12.53
N LEU A 111 7.35 10.24 11.52
CA LEU A 111 6.70 9.35 10.58
C LEU A 111 7.78 8.58 9.79
N PRO A 112 7.62 7.26 9.58
CA PRO A 112 8.52 6.50 8.72
C PRO A 112 8.50 7.09 7.31
N THR A 113 9.67 7.23 6.71
CA THR A 113 9.80 7.71 5.32
C THR A 113 9.21 6.69 4.35
N MET A 114 8.89 7.15 3.15
CA MET A 114 8.47 6.25 2.07
C MET A 114 9.47 5.09 1.82
N TYR A 115 10.77 5.34 1.95
CA TYR A 115 11.80 4.31 1.80
C TYR A 115 11.75 3.25 2.91
N GLU A 116 11.61 3.67 4.16
CA GLU A 116 11.50 2.76 5.31
C GLU A 116 10.23 1.90 5.21
N LEU A 117 9.09 2.50 4.82
CA LEU A 117 7.85 1.78 4.58
C LEU A 117 8.00 0.73 3.48
N VAL A 118 8.61 1.08 2.34
CA VAL A 118 8.90 0.13 1.26
C VAL A 118 9.84 -0.98 1.72
N SER A 119 10.83 -0.66 2.58
CA SER A 119 11.74 -1.64 3.16
C SER A 119 10.99 -2.68 3.98
N HIS A 120 10.02 -2.27 4.82
CA HIS A 120 9.19 -3.18 5.61
C HIS A 120 8.39 -4.17 4.75
N TYR A 121 7.85 -3.72 3.63
CA TYR A 121 7.15 -4.61 2.69
C TYR A 121 8.08 -5.66 2.09
N ARG A 122 9.36 -5.33 1.91
CA ARG A 122 10.36 -6.19 1.26
C ARG A 122 11.20 -7.01 2.23
N ASP A 123 11.12 -6.74 3.54
CA ASP A 123 11.92 -7.42 4.55
C ASP A 123 11.34 -8.80 4.88
N GLY A 124 11.75 -9.82 4.14
CA GLY A 124 11.35 -11.20 4.39
C GLY A 124 11.77 -11.76 5.76
N HIS A 125 12.73 -11.13 6.46
CA HIS A 125 13.10 -11.51 7.83
C HIS A 125 12.13 -10.95 8.87
N ASP A 126 11.43 -9.86 8.55
CA ASP A 126 10.38 -9.26 9.37
C ASP A 126 8.99 -9.37 8.72
N ALA A 127 8.68 -10.57 8.22
CA ALA A 127 7.38 -10.92 7.64
C ALA A 127 6.90 -10.04 6.45
N GLY A 128 7.81 -9.33 5.79
CA GLY A 128 7.58 -8.64 4.52
C GLY A 128 7.25 -9.63 3.41
N ARG A 129 6.23 -9.32 2.59
CA ARG A 129 5.72 -10.22 1.53
C ARG A 129 5.88 -9.69 0.11
N ALA A 130 6.45 -8.50 -0.08
CA ALA A 130 6.68 -7.93 -1.41
C ALA A 130 7.89 -8.59 -2.10
N THR A 131 7.64 -9.75 -2.70
CA THR A 131 8.61 -10.52 -3.49
C THR A 131 8.26 -10.45 -4.99
N ARG A 132 9.09 -11.06 -5.85
CA ARG A 132 8.77 -11.18 -7.28
C ARG A 132 7.68 -12.22 -7.54
N GLU A 133 7.52 -13.17 -6.64
CA GLU A 133 6.57 -14.27 -6.70
C GLU A 133 5.20 -13.87 -6.15
N SER A 134 5.15 -12.97 -5.16
CA SER A 134 3.92 -12.53 -4.51
C SER A 134 3.35 -11.25 -5.13
N SER A 135 2.14 -11.32 -5.65
CA SER A 135 1.43 -10.16 -6.20
C SER A 135 0.79 -9.32 -5.10
N VAL A 136 0.82 -8.00 -5.24
CA VAL A 136 0.02 -7.13 -4.38
C VAL A 136 -1.44 -7.17 -4.82
N TRP A 137 -2.36 -7.10 -3.86
CA TRP A 137 -3.77 -6.89 -4.14
C TRP A 137 -4.40 -5.81 -3.28
N PHE A 138 -5.37 -5.13 -3.87
CA PHE A 138 -6.15 -4.05 -3.29
C PHE A 138 -7.63 -4.34 -3.45
N TYR A 139 -8.46 -3.61 -2.71
CA TYR A 139 -9.89 -3.70 -2.83
C TYR A 139 -10.56 -2.33 -2.78
N THR A 140 -11.67 -2.17 -3.47
CA THR A 140 -12.47 -0.93 -3.45
C THR A 140 -13.94 -1.23 -3.78
N ASN A 141 -14.85 -0.42 -3.25
CA ASN A 141 -16.32 -0.51 -3.47
C ASN A 141 -16.97 -1.86 -3.16
N LEU A 142 -16.33 -2.67 -2.32
CA LEU A 142 -16.97 -3.84 -1.75
C LEU A 142 -17.93 -3.38 -0.63
N PRO A 143 -19.07 -4.05 -0.45
CA PRO A 143 -20.05 -3.66 0.57
C PRO A 143 -19.37 -3.59 1.93
N MET A 144 -19.35 -2.38 2.52
CA MET A 144 -18.69 -2.13 3.80
C MET A 144 -19.54 -2.63 4.99
N GLN A 145 -20.82 -2.96 4.76
CA GLN A 145 -21.74 -3.43 5.80
C GLN A 145 -22.83 -4.32 5.18
N PRO A 146 -23.29 -5.36 5.88
CA PRO A 146 -22.90 -5.81 7.23
C PRO A 146 -21.53 -6.53 7.30
N ALA A 147 -21.00 -6.75 8.52
CA ALA A 147 -19.71 -7.40 8.75
C ALA A 147 -19.60 -8.81 8.12
N GLU A 148 -20.70 -9.55 8.08
CA GLU A 148 -20.79 -10.85 7.43
C GLU A 148 -20.48 -10.78 5.94
N GLU A 149 -21.00 -9.77 5.22
CA GLU A 149 -20.72 -9.58 3.79
C GLU A 149 -19.24 -9.26 3.54
N ARG A 150 -18.60 -8.51 4.44
CA ARG A 150 -17.16 -8.24 4.35
C ARG A 150 -16.33 -9.49 4.54
N ALA A 151 -16.64 -10.28 5.57
CA ALA A 151 -15.97 -11.54 5.83
C ALA A 151 -16.13 -12.49 4.64
N GLN A 152 -17.34 -12.61 4.09
CA GLN A 152 -17.59 -13.42 2.90
C GLN A 152 -16.83 -12.91 1.69
N THR A 153 -16.78 -11.60 1.47
CA THR A 153 -16.03 -10.99 0.37
C THR A 153 -14.54 -11.28 0.48
N PHE A 154 -13.96 -11.14 1.67
CA PHE A 154 -12.56 -11.47 1.92
C PHE A 154 -12.27 -12.96 1.66
N LEU A 155 -13.16 -13.86 2.13
CA LEU A 155 -13.07 -15.29 1.84
C LEU A 155 -13.14 -15.58 0.34
N ASN A 156 -13.99 -14.86 -0.41
CA ASN A 156 -14.07 -15.03 -1.86
C ASN A 156 -12.78 -14.57 -2.56
N ILE A 157 -12.17 -13.46 -2.12
CA ILE A 157 -10.88 -12.99 -2.62
C ILE A 157 -9.79 -14.04 -2.37
N LEU A 158 -9.67 -14.53 -1.13
CA LEU A 158 -8.69 -15.56 -0.79
C LEU A 158 -8.93 -16.86 -1.57
N GLY A 159 -10.19 -17.29 -1.68
CA GLY A 159 -10.57 -18.47 -2.47
C GLY A 159 -10.20 -18.33 -3.94
N TYR A 160 -10.38 -17.14 -4.53
CA TYR A 160 -9.94 -16.85 -5.88
C TYR A 160 -8.41 -16.93 -6.04
N LEU A 161 -7.66 -16.28 -5.15
CA LEU A 161 -6.19 -16.26 -5.18
C LEU A 161 -5.63 -17.68 -5.07
N MET A 162 -6.12 -18.45 -4.10
CA MET A 162 -5.76 -19.86 -3.90
C MET A 162 -6.08 -20.72 -5.12
N ARG A 163 -7.31 -20.63 -5.65
CA ARG A 163 -7.73 -21.39 -6.84
C ARG A 163 -6.90 -21.05 -8.07
N SER A 164 -6.49 -19.79 -8.19
CA SER A 164 -5.70 -19.28 -9.32
C SER A 164 -4.20 -19.57 -9.18
N GLY A 165 -3.75 -20.12 -8.05
CA GLY A 165 -2.32 -20.31 -7.77
C GLY A 165 -1.55 -18.99 -7.70
N ILE A 166 -2.21 -17.88 -7.34
CA ILE A 166 -1.57 -16.57 -7.17
C ILE A 166 -1.13 -16.47 -5.71
N ASP A 167 0.18 -16.48 -5.45
CA ASP A 167 0.70 -16.01 -4.18
C ASP A 167 0.55 -14.49 -4.11
N ALA A 168 -0.04 -13.99 -3.03
CA ALA A 168 -0.40 -12.59 -2.94
C ALA A 168 -0.45 -12.06 -1.50
N TYR A 169 -0.31 -10.75 -1.38
CA TYR A 169 -0.44 -10.00 -0.12
C TYR A 169 -1.29 -8.74 -0.35
N SER A 170 -2.02 -8.33 0.69
CA SER A 170 -2.70 -7.04 0.78
C SER A 170 -1.82 -6.03 1.48
N VAL A 171 -2.25 -4.75 1.45
CA VAL A 171 -1.63 -3.72 2.28
C VAL A 171 -1.50 -4.12 3.76
N ILE A 172 -2.48 -4.84 4.34
CA ILE A 172 -2.54 -5.14 5.78
C ILE A 172 -1.55 -6.25 6.18
N ASP A 173 -1.31 -7.20 5.29
CA ASP A 173 -0.49 -8.38 5.57
C ASP A 173 0.80 -8.46 4.76
N GLY A 174 1.13 -7.37 4.07
CA GLY A 174 2.40 -7.26 3.36
C GLY A 174 3.61 -6.93 4.23
N THR A 175 3.40 -6.57 5.51
CA THR A 175 4.46 -6.32 6.51
C THR A 175 4.17 -7.05 7.82
N ASN A 176 5.11 -6.99 8.78
CA ASN A 176 4.85 -7.41 10.16
C ASN A 176 3.65 -6.67 10.76
N ARG A 177 2.58 -7.42 11.09
CA ARG A 177 1.34 -6.87 11.65
C ARG A 177 1.48 -6.34 13.08
N PHE A 178 2.44 -6.85 13.85
CA PHE A 178 2.73 -6.34 15.18
C PHE A 178 3.43 -4.98 15.10
N TRP A 179 4.39 -4.83 14.19
CA TRP A 179 5.00 -3.54 13.89
C TRP A 179 3.95 -2.52 13.46
N LEU A 180 3.14 -2.82 12.44
CA LEU A 180 2.13 -1.89 11.91
C LEU A 180 1.16 -1.42 13.00
N ARG A 181 0.68 -2.36 13.83
CA ARG A 181 -0.23 -2.03 14.94
C ARG A 181 0.44 -1.17 15.98
N THR A 182 1.68 -1.48 16.34
CA THR A 182 2.42 -0.72 17.35
C THR A 182 2.71 0.69 16.87
N GLN A 183 3.14 0.84 15.61
CA GLN A 183 3.35 2.14 14.98
C GLN A 183 2.07 2.98 14.97
N ARG A 184 0.95 2.42 14.51
CA ARG A 184 -0.36 3.12 14.52
C ARG A 184 -0.77 3.54 15.92
N ASN A 185 -0.71 2.63 16.89
CA ASN A 185 -1.09 2.92 18.26
C ASN A 185 -0.22 4.04 18.85
N HIS A 186 1.09 4.01 18.59
CA HIS A 186 2.02 5.03 19.06
C HIS A 186 1.73 6.41 18.46
N ILE A 187 1.41 6.48 17.17
CA ILE A 187 1.00 7.71 16.49
C ILE A 187 -0.28 8.27 17.12
N THR A 188 -1.32 7.43 17.25
CA THR A 188 -2.61 7.86 17.79
C THR A 188 -2.51 8.31 19.25
N SER A 189 -1.65 7.69 20.06
CA SER A 189 -1.48 8.07 21.46
C SER A 189 -0.58 9.28 21.70
N HIS A 190 0.16 9.75 20.68
CA HIS A 190 1.14 10.85 20.78
C HIS A 190 1.00 11.87 19.62
N LEU A 191 -0.24 12.19 19.23
CA LEU A 191 -0.50 13.05 18.06
C LEU A 191 0.22 14.41 18.14
N ALA A 192 0.30 15.02 19.33
CA ALA A 192 0.93 16.33 19.53
C ALA A 192 2.45 16.28 19.26
N GLU A 193 3.10 15.21 19.71
CA GLU A 193 4.52 14.97 19.51
C GLU A 193 4.84 14.69 18.03
N TYR A 194 4.00 13.91 17.35
CA TYR A 194 4.13 13.71 15.90
C TYR A 194 3.93 15.01 15.13
N TRP A 195 2.96 15.85 15.50
CA TRP A 195 2.80 17.16 14.88
C TRP A 195 4.03 18.06 15.08
N ALA A 196 4.60 18.09 16.28
CA ALA A 196 5.79 18.87 16.57
C ALA A 196 7.04 18.36 15.83
N ALA A 197 7.16 17.04 15.65
CA ALA A 197 8.33 16.40 15.06
C ALA A 197 8.32 16.33 13.52
N ASN A 198 7.15 16.50 12.88
CA ASN A 198 6.99 16.32 11.43
C ASN A 198 6.51 17.62 10.76
N ALA A 199 7.44 18.54 10.50
CA ALA A 199 7.19 19.83 9.86
C ALA A 199 6.57 19.75 8.44
N VAL A 200 6.55 18.56 7.84
CA VAL A 200 5.92 18.29 6.54
C VAL A 200 4.40 18.14 6.64
N LEU A 201 3.87 17.89 7.84
CA LEU A 201 2.43 17.82 8.07
C LEU A 201 1.82 19.21 7.99
N ARG A 202 0.70 19.35 7.28
CA ARG A 202 -0.03 20.61 7.23
C ARG A 202 -0.80 20.82 8.53
N PRO A 203 -1.05 22.09 8.93
CA PRO A 203 -1.91 22.38 10.07
C PRO A 203 -3.28 21.69 9.90
N GLY A 204 -3.68 20.87 10.86
CA GLY A 204 -4.95 20.14 10.82
C GLY A 204 -4.88 18.72 10.25
N GLU A 205 -3.74 18.30 9.67
CA GLU A 205 -3.60 16.91 9.17
C GLU A 205 -3.42 15.92 10.31
N ASP A 206 -4.25 14.88 10.33
CA ASP A 206 -4.08 13.78 11.27
C ASP A 206 -2.87 12.91 10.89
N ALA A 207 -1.91 12.77 11.80
CA ALA A 207 -0.68 12.03 11.53
C ALA A 207 -0.93 10.53 11.28
N GLY A 208 -1.98 9.96 11.89
CA GLY A 208 -2.40 8.59 11.65
C GLY A 208 -2.90 8.40 10.21
N ASN A 209 -3.76 9.30 9.73
CA ASN A 209 -4.23 9.29 8.35
C ASN A 209 -3.09 9.47 7.34
N VAL A 210 -2.16 10.40 7.59
CA VAL A 210 -0.99 10.59 6.71
C VAL A 210 -0.11 9.34 6.69
N PHE A 211 0.14 8.73 7.86
CA PHE A 211 0.85 7.45 7.96
C PHE A 211 0.16 6.36 7.13
N ASP A 212 -1.16 6.22 7.28
CA ASP A 212 -1.92 5.19 6.56
C ASP A 212 -1.87 5.40 5.05
N TRP A 213 -1.96 6.65 4.58
CA TRP A 213 -1.86 6.99 3.17
C TRP A 213 -0.47 6.73 2.60
N CYS A 214 0.57 7.07 3.35
CA CYS A 214 1.95 6.70 3.01
C CYS A 214 2.12 5.17 2.96
N TYR A 215 1.50 4.45 3.90
CA TYR A 215 1.55 2.99 3.96
C TYR A 215 0.85 2.33 2.75
N TYR A 216 -0.32 2.83 2.34
CA TYR A 216 -1.00 2.41 1.10
C TYR A 216 -0.14 2.66 -0.14
N GLN A 217 0.49 3.84 -0.23
CA GLN A 217 1.41 4.15 -1.31
C GLN A 217 2.62 3.22 -1.30
N ALA A 218 3.19 2.94 -0.13
CA ALA A 218 4.36 2.09 0.04
C ALA A 218 4.09 0.65 -0.43
N ALA A 219 2.91 0.09 -0.18
CA ALA A 219 2.55 -1.23 -0.70
C ALA A 219 2.64 -1.29 -2.24
N ALA A 220 2.07 -0.28 -2.91
CA ALA A 220 2.11 -0.17 -4.37
C ALA A 220 3.53 0.06 -4.90
N ALA A 221 4.34 0.86 -4.21
CA ALA A 221 5.74 1.12 -4.58
C ALA A 221 6.67 -0.07 -4.31
N ALA A 222 6.39 -0.86 -3.27
CA ALA A 222 7.20 -2.00 -2.87
C ALA A 222 7.03 -3.21 -3.79
N THR A 223 5.91 -3.28 -4.51
CA THR A 223 5.56 -4.39 -5.42
C THR A 223 6.70 -4.69 -6.40
N LEU A 224 7.12 -5.95 -6.46
CA LEU A 224 8.14 -6.45 -7.39
C LEU A 224 7.57 -7.41 -8.44
N ASN A 225 6.38 -7.95 -8.20
CA ASN A 225 5.70 -8.82 -9.15
C ASN A 225 5.12 -7.99 -10.32
N PRO A 226 5.23 -8.48 -11.58
CA PRO A 226 4.72 -7.77 -12.75
C PRO A 226 3.19 -7.63 -12.79
N ASP A 227 2.46 -8.43 -12.03
CA ASP A 227 1.00 -8.41 -11.94
C ASP A 227 0.53 -7.88 -10.57
N ALA A 228 -0.41 -6.93 -10.60
CA ALA A 228 -1.13 -6.45 -9.43
C ALA A 228 -2.65 -6.62 -9.63
N TYR A 229 -3.39 -6.75 -8.52
CA TYR A 229 -4.82 -7.07 -8.56
C TYR A 229 -5.68 -6.05 -7.80
N LEU A 230 -6.79 -5.66 -8.41
CA LEU A 230 -7.86 -4.88 -7.82
C LEU A 230 -9.12 -5.73 -7.71
N PHE A 231 -9.56 -5.99 -6.49
CA PHE A 231 -10.85 -6.63 -6.22
C PHE A 231 -11.93 -5.56 -6.03
N THR A 232 -12.88 -5.50 -6.96
CA THR A 232 -14.00 -4.56 -6.92
C THR A 232 -15.17 -5.11 -7.70
N ARG A 233 -16.38 -4.70 -7.32
CA ARG A 233 -17.60 -5.01 -8.06
C ARG A 233 -17.44 -4.63 -9.54
N SER A 234 -17.90 -5.46 -10.47
CA SER A 234 -17.86 -5.20 -11.92
C SER A 234 -18.98 -4.29 -12.40
N ASP A 235 -20.12 -4.35 -11.72
CA ASP A 235 -21.37 -3.63 -11.98
C ASP A 235 -21.36 -2.17 -11.49
N GLN A 236 -20.28 -1.73 -10.86
CA GLN A 236 -20.15 -0.39 -10.30
C GLN A 236 -18.82 0.25 -10.73
N ALA A 237 -18.86 1.54 -11.05
CA ALA A 237 -17.64 2.34 -11.19
C ALA A 237 -16.96 2.47 -9.83
N TRP A 238 -15.63 2.47 -9.78
CA TRP A 238 -14.97 2.67 -8.50
C TRP A 238 -15.09 4.11 -8.01
N ARG A 239 -15.16 4.28 -6.69
CA ARG A 239 -15.22 5.59 -6.04
C ARG A 239 -14.02 6.44 -6.44
N TRP A 240 -14.31 7.58 -7.05
CA TRP A 240 -13.30 8.54 -7.51
C TRP A 240 -12.49 9.17 -6.37
N ASN A 241 -13.03 9.14 -5.15
CA ASN A 241 -12.41 9.64 -3.92
C ASN A 241 -11.84 8.52 -3.03
N SER A 242 -11.65 7.31 -3.57
CA SER A 242 -11.04 6.21 -2.81
C SER A 242 -9.51 6.31 -2.77
N VAL A 243 -8.92 5.73 -1.71
CA VAL A 243 -7.47 5.52 -1.59
C VAL A 243 -6.91 4.85 -2.85
N TRP A 244 -7.64 3.87 -3.40
CA TRP A 244 -7.31 3.24 -4.68
C TRP A 244 -7.08 4.26 -5.80
N GLN A 245 -8.05 5.15 -6.02
CA GLN A 245 -7.99 6.12 -7.12
C GLN A 245 -6.90 7.19 -6.91
N TRP A 246 -6.66 7.60 -5.66
CA TRP A 246 -5.78 8.71 -5.34
C TRP A 246 -4.32 8.31 -5.12
N ILE A 247 -4.08 7.10 -4.63
CA ILE A 247 -2.78 6.70 -4.11
C ILE A 247 -2.31 5.39 -4.76
N GLU A 248 -3.07 4.31 -4.59
CA GLU A 248 -2.59 2.96 -4.92
C GLU A 248 -2.47 2.77 -6.44
N TYR A 249 -3.51 3.10 -7.21
CA TYR A 249 -3.50 2.95 -8.68
C TYR A 249 -2.44 3.82 -9.35
N PRO A 250 -2.31 5.13 -9.03
CA PRO A 250 -1.26 5.95 -9.61
C PRO A 250 0.16 5.51 -9.27
N GLN A 251 0.38 5.02 -8.05
CA GLN A 251 1.68 4.52 -7.63
C GLN A 251 2.02 3.20 -8.33
N LEU A 252 1.06 2.27 -8.47
CA LEU A 252 1.26 1.00 -9.20
C LEU A 252 1.63 1.24 -10.66
N ALA A 253 0.90 2.10 -11.37
CA ALA A 253 1.18 2.37 -12.79
C ALA A 253 2.58 2.98 -13.01
N ARG A 254 3.10 3.71 -12.02
CA ARG A 254 4.44 4.30 -12.03
C ARG A 254 5.53 3.33 -11.59
N ASN A 255 5.20 2.27 -10.87
CA ASN A 255 6.16 1.26 -10.46
C ASN A 255 6.66 0.50 -11.71
N LEU A 256 7.97 0.55 -11.94
CA LEU A 256 8.60 -0.03 -13.14
C LEU A 256 8.53 -1.55 -13.19
N ASP A 257 8.45 -2.21 -12.03
CA ASP A 257 8.31 -3.67 -11.95
C ASP A 257 6.92 -4.11 -12.39
N VAL A 258 5.89 -3.31 -12.09
CA VAL A 258 4.49 -3.60 -12.47
C VAL A 258 4.29 -3.40 -13.97
N GLN A 259 3.82 -4.47 -14.62
CA GLN A 259 3.50 -4.51 -16.04
C GLN A 259 1.99 -4.44 -16.29
N ARG A 260 1.19 -5.06 -15.43
CA ARG A 260 -0.27 -5.17 -15.61
C ARG A 260 -1.00 -5.03 -14.29
N ILE A 261 -2.14 -4.36 -14.35
CA ILE A 261 -3.08 -4.26 -13.24
C ILE A 261 -4.39 -4.91 -13.69
N TRP A 262 -4.85 -5.90 -12.94
CA TRP A 262 -6.04 -6.69 -13.24
C TRP A 262 -7.18 -6.31 -12.30
N ARG A 263 -8.37 -6.10 -12.83
CA ARG A 263 -9.62 -5.97 -12.07
C ARG A 263 -10.33 -7.32 -12.02
N ILE A 264 -10.83 -7.69 -10.84
CA ILE A 264 -11.59 -8.92 -10.61
C ILE A 264 -12.80 -8.59 -9.74
N ASP A 265 -13.98 -9.12 -10.10
CA ASP A 265 -15.13 -9.15 -9.20
C ASP A 265 -15.17 -10.48 -8.45
N PRO A 266 -14.93 -10.49 -7.11
CA PRO A 266 -14.88 -11.72 -6.33
C PRO A 266 -16.27 -12.25 -5.95
N ARG A 267 -17.37 -11.62 -6.37
CA ARG A 267 -18.71 -12.00 -5.92
C ARG A 267 -19.32 -13.12 -6.77
N PRO A 268 -19.77 -14.23 -6.18
CA PRO A 268 -20.34 -15.36 -6.92
C PRO A 268 -21.55 -15.00 -7.80
N GLU A 269 -22.34 -14.00 -7.40
CA GLU A 269 -23.50 -13.52 -8.14
C GLU A 269 -23.15 -12.56 -9.30
N SER A 270 -21.89 -12.15 -9.41
CA SER A 270 -21.45 -11.24 -10.47
C SER A 270 -21.50 -11.93 -11.85
N PRO A 271 -22.00 -11.28 -12.90
CA PRO A 271 -21.95 -11.81 -14.27
C PRO A 271 -20.50 -11.99 -14.78
N SER A 272 -19.53 -11.34 -14.14
CA SER A 272 -18.10 -11.45 -14.43
C SER A 272 -17.34 -12.06 -13.24
N PHE A 273 -17.99 -12.95 -12.49
CA PHE A 273 -17.39 -13.59 -11.32
C PHE A 273 -16.06 -14.24 -11.70
N CYS A 274 -15.00 -13.86 -10.99
CA CYS A 274 -13.63 -14.35 -11.20
C CYS A 274 -13.02 -14.06 -12.58
N GLU A 275 -13.67 -13.25 -13.43
CA GLU A 275 -13.11 -12.83 -14.72
C GLU A 275 -11.99 -11.80 -14.50
N ARG A 276 -10.79 -12.05 -15.07
CA ARG A 276 -9.70 -11.06 -15.06
C ARG A 276 -9.92 -10.05 -16.17
N ARG A 277 -10.14 -8.79 -15.80
CA ARG A 277 -10.23 -7.67 -16.74
C ARG A 277 -8.99 -6.80 -16.65
N LEU A 278 -8.32 -6.60 -17.78
CA LEU A 278 -7.12 -5.76 -17.82
C LEU A 278 -7.50 -4.29 -17.59
N LEU A 279 -7.04 -3.72 -16.49
CA LEU A 279 -7.29 -2.33 -16.13
C LEU A 279 -6.23 -1.40 -16.74
N TRP A 280 -4.96 -1.78 -16.62
CA TRP A 280 -3.82 -1.01 -17.09
C TRP A 280 -2.69 -1.94 -17.52
N SER A 281 -1.97 -1.59 -18.58
CA SER A 281 -0.80 -2.31 -19.08
C SER A 281 0.28 -1.38 -19.61
N ARG A 282 1.52 -1.66 -19.21
CA ARG A 282 2.71 -0.99 -19.72
C ARG A 282 2.93 -1.29 -21.21
N GLU A 283 2.66 -2.52 -21.65
CA GLU A 283 2.80 -2.95 -23.05
C GLU A 283 1.84 -2.19 -23.99
N ARG A 284 0.60 -1.95 -23.54
CA ARG A 284 -0.41 -1.17 -24.28
C ARG A 284 -0.07 0.33 -24.33
N ARG A 285 0.96 0.76 -23.59
CA ARG A 285 1.33 2.17 -23.38
C ARG A 285 0.17 2.98 -22.83
N ASP A 286 -0.56 2.39 -21.89
CA ASP A 286 -1.64 3.09 -21.23
C ASP A 286 -1.13 4.35 -20.54
N PRO A 287 -1.86 5.48 -20.62
CA PRO A 287 -1.44 6.71 -19.99
C PRO A 287 -1.31 6.53 -18.48
N LEU A 288 -0.31 7.18 -17.90
CA LEU A 288 -0.16 7.20 -16.45
C LEU A 288 -1.31 8.01 -15.84
N PRO A 289 -2.08 7.46 -14.89
CA PRO A 289 -3.12 8.22 -14.20
C PRO A 289 -2.47 9.39 -13.42
N PRO A 290 -3.18 10.50 -13.19
CA PRO A 290 -2.69 11.58 -12.34
C PRO A 290 -2.38 11.06 -10.94
N MET A 291 -1.51 11.76 -10.20
CA MET A 291 -1.14 11.42 -8.83
C MET A 291 -1.56 12.57 -7.91
N PRO A 292 -2.84 12.60 -7.45
CA PRO A 292 -3.38 13.70 -6.66
C PRO A 292 -2.71 13.88 -5.31
N TRP A 293 -2.15 12.81 -4.77
CA TRP A 293 -1.50 12.81 -3.46
C TRP A 293 -0.19 12.02 -3.52
N VAL A 294 0.81 12.51 -2.79
CA VAL A 294 2.12 11.88 -2.63
C VAL A 294 2.46 11.96 -1.15
N CYS A 295 2.95 10.85 -0.60
CA CYS A 295 3.46 10.76 0.75
C CYS A 295 4.47 11.89 1.03
N PRO A 296 4.23 12.74 2.04
CA PRO A 296 5.06 13.92 2.28
C PRO A 296 6.35 13.63 3.05
N VAL A 297 6.58 12.38 3.49
CA VAL A 297 7.68 11.98 4.42
C VAL A 297 8.76 11.13 3.76
#